data_AF-A0A8I6WMQ6-F1
#
_entry.id   AF-A0A8I6WMQ6-F1
#
_cell.length_a   1.000
_cell.length_b   1.000
_cell.length_c   1.000
_cell.angle_alpha   90.00
_cell.angle_beta   90.00
_cell.angle_gamma   90.00
#
_symmetry.space_group_name_H-M   'P 1'
#
loop_
_entity.id
_entity.type
_entity.pdbx_description
1 polymer ?
#
loop_
_entity_poly.entity_id
_entity_poly.type
_entity_poly.pdbx_seq_one_letter_code
_entity_poly.pdbx_strand_id
1 'polypeptide(L)'
;MGPWRRPCVGALLACAAIAASCCCFQLQGADAAASPSFGDNFEITGAKDHVKTSPDGQTWYLSLDNKTGVGFQTKQKYLFGWFSMKLKLVGNDSAGVVTAYYMCSDLDAAPERDELDFEFLGNRTGEPYIIQTNVYRSGVGGREMRHSLWFDPTADFHSYSILWNPKQIVFFVDKVAIREYRNSAKPNKFFPIMKPMYVFSSIWNADDWATRGGLEKTDWTKGPFVSSYSDFTADACAWPSGPAPPACAAATGDSWWDQPPAWALDDGQRRDSGWVARNLVIYDYCGDRKRFPTVPEECALRTTTS
;
A
#
# COMPACT_ATOMS: atom_id res chain seq x y z
N MET A 1 -23.55 -36.50 -95.05
CA MET A 1 -23.93 -37.92 -95.12
C MET A 1 -24.00 -38.47 -93.70
N GLY A 2 -25.16 -39.01 -93.32
CA GLY A 2 -25.23 -40.06 -92.30
C GLY A 2 -25.11 -39.67 -90.82
N PRO A 3 -25.53 -40.55 -89.89
CA PRO A 3 -26.62 -40.23 -88.96
C PRO A 3 -26.36 -40.61 -87.48
N TRP A 4 -27.33 -40.25 -86.62
CA TRP A 4 -27.75 -40.96 -85.39
C TRP A 4 -26.78 -41.06 -84.20
N ARG A 5 -27.26 -40.73 -82.98
CA ARG A 5 -27.85 -41.67 -81.98
C ARG A 5 -28.10 -40.92 -80.64
N ARG A 6 -29.25 -41.24 -80.01
CA ARG A 6 -29.59 -41.00 -78.58
C ARG A 6 -28.73 -41.95 -77.69
N PRO A 7 -28.94 -42.16 -76.36
CA PRO A 7 -29.80 -41.52 -75.34
C PRO A 7 -29.13 -41.37 -73.93
N CYS A 8 -29.91 -40.87 -72.97
CA CYS A 8 -30.01 -41.19 -71.52
C CYS A 8 -28.74 -41.51 -70.69
N VAL A 9 -28.62 -40.90 -69.50
CA VAL A 9 -28.85 -41.53 -68.17
C VAL A 9 -28.82 -40.40 -67.12
N GLY A 10 -29.78 -40.42 -66.20
CA GLY A 10 -29.95 -39.40 -65.17
C GLY A 10 -28.95 -39.46 -64.02
N ALA A 11 -28.92 -38.39 -63.24
CA ALA A 11 -28.48 -38.42 -61.86
C ALA A 11 -29.26 -37.34 -61.09
N LEU A 12 -30.03 -37.79 -60.10
CA LEU A 12 -30.58 -36.97 -59.04
C LEU A 12 -29.44 -36.24 -58.32
N LEU A 13 -29.53 -34.93 -58.16
CA LEU A 13 -28.73 -34.19 -57.19
C LEU A 13 -29.68 -33.46 -56.24
N ALA A 14 -29.68 -33.93 -55.00
CA ALA A 14 -30.42 -33.41 -53.88
C ALA A 14 -29.97 -31.97 -53.55
N CYS A 15 -30.93 -31.07 -53.38
CA CYS A 15 -30.70 -29.76 -52.78
C CYS A 15 -30.39 -29.94 -51.29
N ALA A 16 -29.12 -29.80 -50.90
CA ALA A 16 -28.76 -29.65 -49.49
C ALA A 16 -29.11 -28.22 -49.04
N ALA A 17 -30.15 -28.09 -48.23
CA ALA A 17 -30.45 -26.85 -47.52
C ALA A 17 -29.41 -26.65 -46.41
N ILE A 18 -28.54 -25.64 -46.56
CA ILE A 18 -27.61 -25.22 -45.51
C ILE A 18 -28.41 -24.38 -44.51
N ALA A 19 -28.79 -24.97 -43.37
CA ALA A 19 -29.31 -24.23 -42.24
C ALA A 19 -28.16 -23.47 -41.58
N ALA A 20 -28.17 -22.13 -41.70
CA ALA A 20 -27.25 -21.27 -40.98
C ALA A 20 -27.59 -21.32 -39.48
N SER A 21 -26.82 -22.10 -38.73
CA SER A 21 -26.87 -22.12 -37.27
C SER A 21 -26.35 -20.79 -36.75
N CYS A 22 -27.26 -19.92 -36.31
CA CYS A 22 -26.95 -18.68 -35.64
C CYS A 22 -26.42 -19.03 -34.24
N CYS A 23 -25.10 -19.22 -34.10
CA CYS A 23 -24.46 -19.34 -32.80
C CYS A 23 -24.54 -17.98 -32.10
N CYS A 24 -25.61 -17.76 -31.34
CA CYS A 24 -25.66 -16.73 -30.32
C CYS A 24 -24.58 -17.05 -29.27
N PHE A 25 -23.40 -16.43 -29.40
CA PHE A 25 -22.47 -16.34 -28.29
C PHE A 25 -23.14 -15.51 -27.20
N GLN A 26 -23.70 -16.19 -26.20
CA GLN A 26 -24.05 -15.55 -24.95
C GLN A 26 -22.75 -15.09 -24.30
N LEU A 27 -22.47 -13.79 -24.35
CA LEU A 27 -21.55 -13.15 -23.42
C LEU A 27 -22.15 -13.36 -22.02
N GLN A 28 -21.69 -14.41 -21.34
CA GLN A 28 -21.88 -14.52 -19.91
C GLN A 28 -21.14 -13.33 -19.30
N GLY A 29 -21.90 -12.38 -18.77
CA GLY A 29 -21.33 -11.32 -17.95
C GLY A 29 -20.52 -11.98 -16.85
N ALA A 30 -19.25 -11.62 -16.74
CA ALA A 30 -18.51 -11.93 -15.53
C ALA A 30 -19.27 -11.28 -14.38
N ASP A 31 -19.84 -12.08 -13.48
CA ASP A 31 -20.32 -11.58 -12.20
C ASP A 31 -19.15 -10.81 -11.60
N ALA A 32 -19.31 -9.50 -11.44
CA ALA A 32 -18.32 -8.70 -10.74
C ALA A 32 -18.21 -9.28 -9.34
N ALA A 33 -17.07 -9.91 -9.04
CA ALA A 33 -16.81 -10.45 -7.71
C ALA A 33 -17.08 -9.33 -6.69
N ALA A 34 -17.88 -9.64 -5.66
CA ALA A 34 -18.21 -8.66 -4.63
C ALA A 34 -16.90 -8.12 -4.03
N SER A 35 -16.76 -6.79 -3.98
CA SER A 35 -15.60 -6.16 -3.34
C SER A 35 -15.47 -6.63 -1.89
N PRO A 36 -14.26 -6.93 -1.40
CA PRO A 36 -14.07 -7.37 -0.02
C PRO A 36 -14.59 -6.32 0.96
N SER A 37 -15.30 -6.76 1.98
CA SER A 37 -15.73 -5.91 3.08
C SER A 37 -14.57 -5.67 4.07
N PHE A 38 -14.73 -4.68 4.96
CA PHE A 38 -13.81 -4.49 6.09
C PHE A 38 -13.57 -5.79 6.87
N GLY A 39 -14.67 -6.48 7.19
CA GLY A 39 -14.67 -7.66 8.04
C GLY A 39 -14.03 -8.88 7.40
N ASP A 40 -13.78 -8.89 6.09
CA ASP A 40 -13.08 -9.99 5.43
C ASP A 40 -11.58 -9.93 5.73
N ASN A 41 -11.02 -8.73 5.75
CA ASN A 41 -9.58 -8.51 5.89
C ASN A 41 -9.16 -8.13 7.31
N PHE A 42 -9.99 -7.40 8.04
CA PHE A 42 -9.57 -6.67 9.23
C PHE A 42 -10.29 -7.08 10.51
N GLU A 43 -9.64 -6.77 11.62
CA GLU A 43 -10.22 -6.72 12.96
C GLU A 43 -9.86 -5.40 13.65
N ILE A 44 -10.79 -4.87 14.45
CA ILE A 44 -10.64 -3.59 15.13
C ILE A 44 -9.74 -3.76 16.35
N THR A 45 -8.76 -2.86 16.50
CA THR A 45 -7.92 -2.73 17.68
C THR A 45 -8.36 -1.47 18.46
N GLY A 46 -8.82 -1.66 19.71
CA GLY A 46 -9.32 -0.56 20.55
C GLY A 46 -10.84 -0.31 20.47
N ALA A 47 -11.25 0.97 20.44
CA ALA A 47 -12.63 1.41 20.63
C ALA A 47 -13.53 1.14 19.41
N LYS A 48 -14.30 0.03 19.44
CA LYS A 48 -15.13 -0.41 18.30
C LYS A 48 -16.17 0.60 17.84
N ASP A 49 -16.70 1.41 18.75
CA ASP A 49 -17.68 2.47 18.46
C ASP A 49 -17.07 3.67 17.72
N HIS A 50 -15.74 3.75 17.62
CA HIS A 50 -15.00 4.72 16.82
C HIS A 50 -14.70 4.25 15.40
N VAL A 51 -15.16 3.05 15.01
CA VAL A 51 -15.12 2.58 13.62
C VAL A 51 -16.54 2.59 13.04
N LYS A 52 -16.71 3.28 11.92
CA LYS A 52 -17.96 3.27 11.15
C LYS A 52 -17.70 2.81 9.73
N THR A 53 -18.75 2.33 9.08
CA THR A 53 -18.71 1.90 7.69
C THR A 53 -19.81 2.63 6.91
N SER A 54 -19.53 3.01 5.67
CA SER A 54 -20.52 3.60 4.77
C SER A 54 -21.66 2.62 4.47
N PRO A 55 -22.84 3.10 4.02
CA PRO A 55 -23.99 2.24 3.72
C PRO A 55 -23.70 1.12 2.70
N ASP A 56 -22.75 1.32 1.79
CA ASP A 56 -22.32 0.34 0.77
C ASP A 56 -21.21 -0.62 1.26
N GLY A 57 -20.72 -0.46 2.49
CA GLY A 57 -19.65 -1.30 3.03
C GLY A 57 -18.23 -0.93 2.59
N GLN A 58 -18.07 0.02 1.66
CA GLN A 58 -16.81 0.20 0.91
C GLN A 58 -15.86 1.25 1.50
N THR A 59 -16.36 2.13 2.37
CA THR A 59 -15.56 3.14 3.07
C THR A 59 -15.64 2.91 4.58
N TRP A 60 -14.49 2.97 5.23
CA TRP A 60 -14.33 2.77 6.67
C TRP A 60 -13.81 4.07 7.29
N TYR A 61 -14.35 4.44 8.43
CA TYR A 61 -14.07 5.70 9.10
C TYR A 61 -13.52 5.42 10.50
N LEU A 62 -12.35 5.96 10.81
CA LEU A 62 -11.77 5.90 12.15
C LEU A 62 -11.88 7.29 12.77
N SER A 63 -12.51 7.37 13.94
CA SER A 63 -12.67 8.62 14.68
C SER A 63 -11.78 8.71 15.91
N LEU A 64 -11.20 9.89 16.13
CA LEU A 64 -10.51 10.26 17.35
C LEU A 64 -11.28 11.38 18.05
N ASP A 65 -11.53 11.21 19.34
CA ASP A 65 -12.02 12.27 20.22
C ASP A 65 -11.13 12.37 21.48
N ASN A 66 -11.51 13.23 22.41
CA ASN A 66 -10.73 13.48 23.63
C ASN A 66 -10.73 12.31 24.64
N LYS A 67 -11.41 11.21 24.35
CA LYS A 67 -11.44 10.01 25.18
C LYS A 67 -10.51 8.94 24.62
N THR A 68 -10.60 8.65 23.33
CA THR A 68 -9.82 7.57 22.72
C THR A 68 -9.69 7.72 21.21
N GLY A 69 -8.57 7.21 20.70
CA GLY A 69 -8.40 6.84 19.30
C GLY A 69 -8.87 5.40 19.03
N VAL A 70 -8.55 4.91 17.85
CA VAL A 70 -8.86 3.55 17.41
C VAL A 70 -7.91 3.11 16.31
N GLY A 71 -7.79 1.81 16.10
CA GLY A 71 -7.14 1.24 14.93
C GLY A 71 -7.81 -0.03 14.43
N PHE A 72 -7.20 -0.62 13.42
CA PHE A 72 -7.49 -1.96 12.95
C PHE A 72 -6.23 -2.62 12.42
N GLN A 73 -6.27 -3.94 12.29
CA GLN A 73 -5.21 -4.72 11.71
C GLN A 73 -5.75 -5.79 10.78
N THR A 74 -4.92 -6.29 9.86
CA THR A 74 -5.25 -7.48 9.09
C THR A 74 -5.34 -8.71 9.99
N LYS A 75 -6.23 -9.65 9.65
CA LYS A 75 -6.30 -10.94 10.35
C LYS A 75 -5.10 -11.84 10.08
N GLN A 76 -4.44 -11.63 8.94
CA GLN A 76 -3.29 -12.41 8.48
C GLN A 76 -2.02 -11.57 8.53
N LYS A 77 -0.89 -12.24 8.79
CA LYS A 77 0.44 -11.69 8.56
C LYS A 77 0.86 -11.97 7.12
N TYR A 78 1.83 -11.21 6.64
CA TYR A 78 2.42 -11.38 5.32
C TYR A 78 3.94 -11.27 5.39
N LEU A 79 4.65 -11.98 4.54
CA LEU A 79 6.10 -11.79 4.35
C LEU A 79 6.36 -11.51 2.87
N PHE A 80 6.61 -10.24 2.55
CA PHE A 80 6.73 -9.71 1.18
C PHE A 80 5.40 -9.60 0.41
N GLY A 81 5.39 -8.70 -0.57
CA GLY A 81 4.24 -8.42 -1.42
C GLY A 81 4.04 -6.94 -1.70
N TRP A 82 2.89 -6.65 -2.29
CA TRP A 82 2.35 -5.33 -2.52
C TRP A 82 1.13 -5.09 -1.63
N PHE A 83 1.21 -4.04 -0.81
CA PHE A 83 0.15 -3.64 0.12
C PHE A 83 -0.30 -2.24 -0.26
N SER A 84 -1.60 -2.04 -0.43
CA SER A 84 -2.15 -0.75 -0.82
C SER A 84 -3.48 -0.48 -0.14
N MET A 85 -3.69 0.78 0.24
CA MET A 85 -4.95 1.27 0.79
C MET A 85 -5.20 2.68 0.25
N LYS A 86 -6.45 3.01 -0.06
CA LYS A 86 -6.84 4.40 -0.30
C LYS A 86 -7.19 5.07 1.01
N LEU A 87 -6.53 6.19 1.30
CA LEU A 87 -6.81 7.01 2.48
C LEU A 87 -7.24 8.41 2.06
N LYS A 88 -8.18 8.97 2.83
CA LYS A 88 -8.48 10.40 2.87
C LYS A 88 -8.32 10.89 4.30
N LEU A 89 -7.46 11.88 4.49
CA LEU A 89 -7.02 12.31 5.81
C LEU A 89 -8.04 13.25 6.49
N VAL A 90 -7.80 13.53 7.77
CA VAL A 90 -8.62 14.43 8.57
C VAL A 90 -8.63 15.83 7.94
N GLY A 91 -9.81 16.33 7.56
CA GLY A 91 -9.96 17.68 7.05
C GLY A 91 -9.91 18.76 8.14
N ASN A 92 -9.73 20.00 7.71
CA ASN A 92 -9.67 21.20 8.56
C ASN A 92 -8.48 21.20 9.55
N ASP A 93 -8.70 21.51 10.83
CA ASP A 93 -7.65 21.50 11.85
C ASP A 93 -7.44 20.07 12.35
N SER A 94 -6.24 19.57 12.15
CA SER A 94 -5.80 18.23 12.58
C SER A 94 -4.46 18.30 13.32
N ALA A 95 -4.07 19.48 13.84
CA ALA A 95 -2.82 19.61 14.59
C ALA A 95 -2.79 18.63 15.78
N GLY A 96 -1.64 18.01 16.02
CA GLY A 96 -1.43 16.99 17.05
C GLY A 96 -2.03 15.62 16.72
N VAL A 97 -2.80 15.47 15.63
CA VAL A 97 -3.40 14.18 15.24
C VAL A 97 -2.50 13.46 14.24
N VAL A 98 -2.29 12.16 14.48
CA VAL A 98 -1.60 11.26 13.55
C VAL A 98 -2.59 10.23 13.04
N THR A 99 -2.68 10.15 11.72
CA THR A 99 -3.22 8.96 11.02
C THR A 99 -2.04 8.08 10.63
N ALA A 100 -2.06 6.80 10.94
CA ALA A 100 -1.00 5.87 10.59
C ALA A 100 -1.52 4.76 9.66
N TYR A 101 -0.69 4.35 8.71
CA TYR A 101 -0.86 3.15 7.88
C TYR A 101 0.49 2.46 7.84
N TYR A 102 0.59 1.30 8.48
CA TYR A 102 1.89 0.70 8.73
C TYR A 102 1.84 -0.82 8.68
N MET A 103 3.00 -1.44 8.62
CA MET A 103 3.17 -2.87 8.78
C MET A 103 3.98 -3.13 10.03
N CYS A 104 3.63 -4.13 10.84
CA CYS A 104 4.40 -4.49 12.03
C CYS A 104 4.37 -6.00 12.28
N SER A 105 5.52 -6.56 12.70
CA SER A 105 5.65 -8.01 12.97
C SER A 105 4.91 -8.48 14.21
N ASP A 106 4.58 -7.55 15.10
CA ASP A 106 4.03 -7.81 16.41
C ASP A 106 2.76 -6.99 16.66
N LEU A 107 1.94 -7.47 17.58
CA LEU A 107 0.84 -6.69 18.14
C LEU A 107 1.43 -5.67 19.13
N ASP A 108 0.79 -4.52 19.27
CA ASP A 108 1.10 -3.50 20.30
C ASP A 108 2.57 -3.02 20.33
N ALA A 109 3.21 -2.90 19.16
CA ALA A 109 4.54 -2.32 19.01
C ALA A 109 5.63 -2.94 19.92
N ALA A 110 5.67 -4.27 20.02
CA ALA A 110 6.61 -5.00 20.87
C ALA A 110 8.11 -4.60 20.69
N PRO A 111 8.96 -4.79 21.72
CA PRO A 111 10.33 -4.25 21.74
C PRO A 111 11.29 -4.76 20.67
N GLU A 112 10.98 -5.88 20.00
CA GLU A 112 11.85 -6.46 18.96
C GLU A 112 11.20 -6.43 17.58
N ARG A 113 10.13 -5.64 17.38
CA ARG A 113 9.38 -5.66 16.12
C ARG A 113 10.20 -5.19 14.91
N ASP A 114 9.86 -5.71 13.75
CA ASP A 114 10.13 -5.06 12.49
C ASP A 114 8.87 -4.27 12.08
N GLU A 115 9.02 -3.08 11.52
CA GLU A 115 7.88 -2.20 11.20
C GLU A 115 8.20 -1.24 10.03
N LEU A 116 7.19 -0.93 9.22
CA LEU A 116 7.26 -0.06 8.05
C LEU A 116 6.12 0.95 8.09
N ASP A 117 6.43 2.24 8.17
CA ASP A 117 5.42 3.25 8.51
C ASP A 117 5.11 4.21 7.38
N PHE A 118 3.83 4.50 7.20
CA PHE A 118 3.34 5.82 6.84
C PHE A 118 2.65 6.44 8.07
N GLU A 119 3.09 7.64 8.45
CA GLU A 119 2.47 8.47 9.47
C GLU A 119 2.14 9.83 8.87
N PHE A 120 0.86 10.18 8.87
CA PHE A 120 0.35 11.44 8.37
C PHE A 120 0.18 12.41 9.52
N LEU A 121 1.05 13.40 9.56
CA LEU A 121 1.10 14.38 10.64
C LEU A 121 0.17 15.54 10.28
N GLY A 122 -0.92 15.66 11.03
CA GLY A 122 -1.90 16.72 10.84
C GLY A 122 -1.36 18.11 11.17
N ASN A 123 -2.11 19.13 10.77
CA ASN A 123 -1.68 20.52 10.87
C ASN A 123 -2.87 21.46 11.10
N ARG A 124 -2.60 22.74 11.36
CA ARG A 124 -3.62 23.78 11.46
C ARG A 124 -4.35 23.92 10.12
N THR A 125 -5.60 24.39 10.17
CA THR A 125 -6.39 24.64 8.95
C THR A 125 -5.62 25.54 7.98
N GLY A 126 -5.49 25.09 6.73
CA GLY A 126 -4.78 25.81 5.66
C GLY A 126 -3.27 25.54 5.60
N GLU A 127 -2.70 24.88 6.59
CA GLU A 127 -1.29 24.46 6.59
C GLU A 127 -1.13 23.03 6.03
N PRO A 128 0.00 22.72 5.37
CA PRO A 128 0.16 21.44 4.70
C PRO A 128 0.33 20.28 5.67
N TYR A 129 -0.18 19.12 5.29
CA TYR A 129 0.15 17.84 5.91
C TYR A 129 1.62 17.46 5.66
N ILE A 130 2.16 16.64 6.56
CA ILE A 130 3.45 15.99 6.38
C ILE A 130 3.24 14.48 6.34
N ILE A 131 3.85 13.80 5.37
CA ILE A 131 4.01 12.34 5.40
C ILE A 131 5.37 12.01 6.00
N GLN A 132 5.37 11.29 7.12
CA GLN A 132 6.54 10.64 7.66
C GLN A 132 6.54 9.17 7.23
N THR A 133 7.67 8.68 6.72
CA THR A 133 7.93 7.26 6.55
C THR A 133 9.02 6.81 7.50
N ASN A 134 8.95 5.60 8.01
CA ASN A 134 9.97 5.05 8.91
C ASN A 134 10.16 3.55 8.66
N VAL A 135 11.30 3.04 9.11
CA VAL A 135 11.66 1.63 9.00
C VAL A 135 12.25 1.21 10.34
N TYR A 136 11.67 0.19 10.94
CA TYR A 136 12.16 -0.46 12.14
C TYR A 136 12.69 -1.86 11.82
N ARG A 137 13.79 -2.20 12.47
CA ARG A 137 14.30 -3.57 12.52
C ARG A 137 14.66 -3.93 13.96
N SER A 138 14.12 -5.04 14.44
CA SER A 138 14.41 -5.58 15.76
C SER A 138 14.25 -4.53 16.87
N GLY A 139 13.16 -3.76 16.81
CA GLY A 139 12.82 -2.71 17.78
C GLY A 139 13.49 -1.37 17.56
N VAL A 140 14.55 -1.33 16.75
CA VAL A 140 15.28 -0.09 16.47
C VAL A 140 14.62 0.57 15.27
N GLY A 141 14.25 1.84 15.40
CA GLY A 141 13.77 2.68 14.30
C GLY A 141 14.72 3.83 14.03
N GLY A 142 14.16 5.04 13.86
CA GLY A 142 14.94 6.25 13.64
C GLY A 142 15.41 6.42 12.20
N ARG A 143 14.60 5.95 11.25
CA ARG A 143 14.85 6.04 9.81
C ARG A 143 13.77 6.93 9.19
N GLU A 144 13.41 8.00 9.88
CA GLU A 144 12.34 8.89 9.45
C GLU A 144 12.77 9.64 8.19
N MET A 145 11.88 9.68 7.21
CA MET A 145 11.93 10.65 6.11
C MET A 145 10.58 11.37 6.07
N ARG A 146 10.60 12.69 6.00
CA ARG A 146 9.38 13.51 5.96
C ARG A 146 9.27 14.20 4.62
N HIS A 147 8.05 14.22 4.10
CA HIS A 147 7.72 14.76 2.80
C HIS A 147 6.52 15.70 2.89
N SER A 148 6.59 16.81 2.17
CA SER A 148 5.39 17.53 1.74
C SER A 148 4.70 16.75 0.61
N LEU A 149 3.43 17.09 0.34
CA LEU A 149 2.63 16.50 -0.73
C LEU A 149 2.39 17.49 -1.87
N TRP A 150 2.15 16.97 -3.07
CA TRP A 150 1.82 17.76 -4.27
C TRP A 150 0.30 17.92 -4.48
N PHE A 151 -0.50 17.54 -3.49
CA PHE A 151 -1.96 17.64 -3.46
C PHE A 151 -2.45 17.82 -2.01
N ASP A 152 -3.73 18.15 -1.84
CA ASP A 152 -4.39 18.17 -0.54
C ASP A 152 -4.93 16.76 -0.21
N PRO A 153 -4.32 16.02 0.75
CA PRO A 153 -4.72 14.65 1.07
C PRO A 153 -6.04 14.55 1.86
N THR A 154 -6.66 15.70 2.20
CA THR A 154 -7.96 15.77 2.89
C THR A 154 -9.12 15.89 1.90
N ALA A 155 -8.83 16.31 0.67
CA ALA A 155 -9.84 16.61 -0.34
C ALA A 155 -10.39 15.35 -1.02
N ASP A 156 -9.53 14.37 -1.32
CA ASP A 156 -9.92 13.13 -1.99
C ASP A 156 -9.10 11.92 -1.48
N PHE A 157 -9.51 10.72 -1.88
CA PHE A 157 -8.78 9.50 -1.62
C PHE A 157 -7.55 9.37 -2.53
N HIS A 158 -6.41 9.09 -1.92
CA HIS A 158 -5.16 8.74 -2.61
C HIS A 158 -4.67 7.37 -2.16
N SER A 159 -3.99 6.63 -3.02
CA SER A 159 -3.45 5.33 -2.63
C SER A 159 -2.08 5.47 -1.98
N TYR A 160 -1.90 4.80 -0.85
CA TYR A 160 -0.63 4.70 -0.16
C TYR A 160 -0.23 3.23 -0.16
N SER A 161 0.94 2.94 -0.73
CA SER A 161 1.32 1.56 -1.00
C SER A 161 2.74 1.26 -0.57
N ILE A 162 2.97 0.02 -0.14
CA ILE A 162 4.27 -0.51 0.21
C ILE A 162 4.53 -1.71 -0.69
N LEU A 163 5.58 -1.63 -1.51
CA LEU A 163 6.22 -2.81 -2.10
C LEU A 163 7.30 -3.26 -1.13
N TRP A 164 7.21 -4.50 -0.64
CA TRP A 164 8.23 -5.08 0.22
C TRP A 164 8.66 -6.42 -0.36
N ASN A 165 9.94 -6.54 -0.70
CA ASN A 165 10.54 -7.78 -1.16
C ASN A 165 11.97 -7.92 -0.59
N PRO A 166 12.66 -9.04 -0.83
CA PRO A 166 14.02 -9.25 -0.31
C PRO A 166 15.07 -8.24 -0.79
N LYS A 167 14.80 -7.46 -1.84
CA LYS A 167 15.77 -6.53 -2.46
C LYS A 167 15.53 -5.07 -2.10
N GLN A 168 14.30 -4.69 -1.78
CA GLN A 168 13.93 -3.32 -1.45
C GLN A 168 12.58 -3.24 -0.72
N ILE A 169 12.40 -2.13 -0.02
CA ILE A 169 11.10 -1.60 0.38
C ILE A 169 10.89 -0.30 -0.38
N VAL A 170 9.74 -0.13 -1.00
CA VAL A 170 9.38 1.12 -1.70
C VAL A 170 8.04 1.62 -1.19
N PHE A 171 8.03 2.88 -0.76
CA PHE A 171 6.84 3.60 -0.33
C PHE A 171 6.32 4.43 -1.51
N PHE A 172 5.05 4.21 -1.87
CA PHE A 172 4.38 4.90 -2.95
C PHE A 172 3.24 5.78 -2.43
N VAL A 173 3.10 6.94 -3.07
CA VAL A 173 1.89 7.76 -3.02
C VAL A 173 1.34 7.81 -4.44
N ASP A 174 0.11 7.34 -4.61
CA ASP A 174 -0.45 6.96 -5.90
C ASP A 174 0.50 6.02 -6.65
N LYS A 175 1.07 6.47 -7.77
CA LYS A 175 2.06 5.72 -8.56
C LYS A 175 3.50 6.18 -8.33
N VAL A 176 3.70 7.21 -7.52
CA VAL A 176 4.99 7.88 -7.34
C VAL A 176 5.74 7.28 -6.16
N ALA A 177 6.93 6.73 -6.42
CA ALA A 177 7.84 6.25 -5.38
C ALA A 177 8.42 7.43 -4.59
N ILE A 178 7.97 7.64 -3.35
CA ILE A 178 8.48 8.73 -2.50
C ILE A 178 9.74 8.33 -1.74
N ARG A 179 9.96 7.02 -1.53
CA ARG A 179 11.15 6.49 -0.85
C ARG A 179 11.46 5.07 -1.30
N GLU A 180 12.72 4.84 -1.65
CA GLU A 180 13.31 3.51 -1.87
C GLU A 180 14.28 3.19 -0.72
N TYR A 181 14.12 2.03 -0.09
CA TYR A 181 14.97 1.54 0.99
C TYR A 181 15.58 0.20 0.57
N ARG A 182 16.87 0.20 0.18
CA ARG A 182 17.49 -0.90 -0.56
C ARG A 182 18.12 -1.97 0.35
N ASN A 183 18.08 -3.20 -0.12
CA ASN A 183 18.80 -4.39 0.37
C ASN A 183 19.53 -5.12 -0.76
N SER A 184 19.87 -4.40 -1.83
CA SER A 184 20.59 -4.91 -2.98
C SER A 184 21.99 -4.29 -3.06
N ALA A 185 22.89 -4.90 -3.86
CA ALA A 185 24.31 -4.55 -4.03
C ALA A 185 25.25 -4.87 -2.84
N LYS A 186 24.83 -4.65 -1.59
CA LYS A 186 25.58 -5.05 -0.38
C LYS A 186 24.61 -5.52 0.71
N PRO A 187 25.06 -6.32 1.69
CA PRO A 187 24.22 -6.67 2.83
C PRO A 187 23.75 -5.40 3.56
N ASN A 188 22.44 -5.19 3.65
CA ASN A 188 21.85 -4.21 4.57
C ASN A 188 21.50 -4.94 5.86
N LYS A 189 22.27 -4.76 6.94
CA LYS A 189 21.96 -5.43 8.22
C LYS A 189 20.76 -4.79 8.90
N PHE A 190 20.28 -3.65 8.40
CA PHE A 190 19.07 -2.97 8.84
C PHE A 190 17.94 -3.15 7.81
N PHE A 191 17.59 -4.39 7.46
CA PHE A 191 16.44 -4.66 6.60
C PHE A 191 15.49 -5.70 7.22
N PRO A 192 14.17 -5.43 7.27
CA PRO A 192 13.15 -6.41 7.62
C PRO A 192 13.03 -7.51 6.55
N ILE A 193 13.61 -8.68 6.80
CA ILE A 193 13.60 -9.80 5.82
C ILE A 193 13.01 -11.10 6.39
N MET A 194 12.84 -11.20 7.71
CA MET A 194 12.54 -12.48 8.36
C MET A 194 11.18 -12.54 9.04
N LYS A 195 10.65 -11.41 9.51
CA LYS A 195 9.47 -11.39 10.39
C LYS A 195 8.22 -11.04 9.59
N PRO A 196 7.24 -11.96 9.46
CA PRO A 196 5.96 -11.65 8.82
C PRO A 196 5.25 -10.54 9.58
N MET A 197 4.60 -9.63 8.87
CA MET A 197 3.95 -8.44 9.43
C MET A 197 2.44 -8.43 9.15
N TYR A 198 1.66 -7.98 10.13
CA TYR A 198 0.31 -7.51 9.85
C TYR A 198 0.37 -6.15 9.18
N VAL A 199 -0.71 -5.77 8.50
CA VAL A 199 -0.96 -4.39 8.08
C VAL A 199 -1.90 -3.77 9.10
N PHE A 200 -1.58 -2.57 9.56
CA PHE A 200 -2.31 -1.81 10.55
C PHE A 200 -2.71 -0.45 10.03
N SER A 201 -3.74 0.11 10.64
CA SER A 201 -3.98 1.55 10.59
C SER A 201 -4.57 2.04 11.91
N SER A 202 -4.29 3.29 12.26
CA SER A 202 -4.82 3.91 13.47
C SER A 202 -4.94 5.42 13.34
N ILE A 203 -5.75 6.01 14.22
CA ILE A 203 -5.81 7.45 14.45
C ILE A 203 -5.63 7.73 15.94
N TRP A 204 -4.69 8.62 16.27
CA TRP A 204 -4.32 8.89 17.65
C TRP A 204 -3.72 10.30 17.83
N ASN A 205 -3.66 10.75 19.09
CA ASN A 205 -3.05 12.03 19.44
C ASN A 205 -1.56 11.85 19.76
N ALA A 206 -0.75 12.71 19.15
CA ALA A 206 0.71 12.71 19.20
C ALA A 206 1.23 14.12 19.49
N ASP A 207 0.58 14.82 20.42
CA ASP A 207 0.82 16.22 20.77
C ASP A 207 2.28 16.56 21.03
N ASP A 208 3.06 15.61 21.54
CA ASP A 208 4.45 15.83 21.92
C ASP A 208 5.39 15.98 20.74
N TRP A 209 4.98 15.62 19.52
CA TRP A 209 5.92 15.63 18.38
C TRP A 209 5.30 15.85 16.99
N ALA A 210 4.00 15.57 16.79
CA ALA A 210 3.43 15.47 15.44
C ALA A 210 3.48 16.80 14.65
N THR A 211 2.92 17.87 15.22
CA THR A 211 2.78 19.14 14.49
C THR A 211 3.80 20.16 14.96
N ARG A 212 4.60 20.67 14.01
CA ARG A 212 5.72 21.59 14.27
C ARG A 212 6.66 21.10 15.38
N GLY A 213 6.93 19.79 15.41
CA GLY A 213 7.77 19.17 16.44
C GLY A 213 7.16 19.19 17.83
N GLY A 214 5.83 19.22 17.94
CA GLY A 214 5.09 19.19 19.20
C GLY A 214 4.73 20.57 19.77
N LEU A 215 4.99 21.65 19.03
CA LEU A 215 4.61 23.01 19.44
C LEU A 215 3.12 23.27 19.32
N GLU A 216 2.46 22.65 18.34
CA GLU A 216 1.03 22.79 18.10
C GLU A 216 0.29 21.57 18.65
N LYS A 217 -0.64 21.83 19.58
CA LYS A 217 -1.42 20.79 20.27
C LYS A 217 -2.80 20.62 19.63
N THR A 218 -3.39 19.44 19.80
CA THR A 218 -4.75 19.14 19.37
C THR A 218 -5.76 20.05 20.05
N ASP A 219 -6.55 20.76 19.23
CA ASP A 219 -7.74 21.47 19.70
C ASP A 219 -8.93 20.50 19.69
N TRP A 220 -9.19 19.89 20.85
CA TRP A 220 -10.27 18.92 21.01
C TRP A 220 -11.67 19.48 20.73
N THR A 221 -11.86 20.81 20.65
CA THR A 221 -13.14 21.42 20.23
C THR A 221 -13.42 21.24 18.74
N LYS A 222 -12.42 20.84 17.95
CA LYS A 222 -12.54 20.53 16.51
C LYS A 222 -12.85 19.05 16.24
N GLY A 223 -12.90 18.22 17.28
CA GLY A 223 -13.24 16.82 17.16
C GLY A 223 -14.73 16.58 16.84
N PRO A 224 -15.10 15.35 16.44
CA PRO A 224 -14.20 14.21 16.24
C PRO A 224 -13.36 14.37 14.97
N PHE A 225 -12.10 13.97 15.05
CA PHE A 225 -11.20 13.90 13.90
C PHE A 225 -11.44 12.59 13.18
N VAL A 226 -11.63 12.61 11.86
CA VAL A 226 -12.01 11.41 11.10
C VAL A 226 -11.08 11.18 9.92
N SER A 227 -10.44 10.02 9.89
CA SER A 227 -9.71 9.50 8.72
C SER A 227 -10.57 8.45 8.02
N SER A 228 -10.50 8.40 6.69
CA SER A 228 -11.33 7.49 5.88
C SER A 228 -10.45 6.56 5.04
N TYR A 229 -10.90 5.32 4.88
CA TYR A 229 -10.16 4.22 4.25
C TYR A 229 -11.06 3.49 3.26
N SER A 230 -10.49 3.02 2.15
CA SER A 230 -11.18 2.16 1.18
C SER A 230 -10.18 1.36 0.34
N ASP A 231 -10.68 0.39 -0.42
CA ASP A 231 -9.92 -0.24 -1.51
C ASP A 231 -8.60 -0.89 -1.05
N PHE A 232 -8.66 -1.64 0.06
CA PHE A 232 -7.51 -2.40 0.53
C PHE A 232 -7.18 -3.53 -0.43
N THR A 233 -5.91 -3.60 -0.83
CA THR A 233 -5.38 -4.71 -1.63
C THR A 233 -4.08 -5.21 -1.00
N ALA A 234 -3.97 -6.53 -0.87
CA ALA A 234 -2.73 -7.23 -0.54
C ALA A 234 -2.47 -8.32 -1.57
N ASP A 235 -1.66 -8.01 -2.58
CA ASP A 235 -1.10 -9.02 -3.49
C ASP A 235 0.24 -9.46 -2.91
N ALA A 236 0.18 -10.40 -1.99
CA ALA A 236 1.25 -10.66 -1.04
C ALA A 236 1.29 -12.12 -0.59
N CYS A 237 2.43 -12.52 -0.04
CA CYS A 237 2.59 -13.85 0.52
C CYS A 237 1.98 -13.91 1.93
N ALA A 238 0.73 -14.37 2.01
CA ALA A 238 0.04 -14.57 3.28
C ALA A 238 0.74 -15.66 4.11
N TRP A 239 1.01 -15.35 5.37
CA TRP A 239 1.63 -16.27 6.32
C TRP A 239 0.54 -17.03 7.08
N PRO A 240 0.36 -18.35 6.82
CA PRO A 240 -0.63 -19.15 7.53
C PRO A 240 -0.25 -19.30 9.00
N SER A 241 -1.19 -19.67 9.86
CA SER A 241 -0.99 -19.84 11.31
C SER A 241 -0.02 -20.97 11.72
N GLY A 242 0.73 -21.55 10.78
CA GLY A 242 1.70 -22.62 11.00
C GLY A 242 3.14 -22.11 11.19
N PRO A 243 4.03 -22.97 11.72
CA PRO A 243 5.44 -22.61 11.97
C PRO A 243 6.30 -22.61 10.71
N ALA A 244 5.84 -23.23 9.62
CA ALA A 244 6.60 -23.36 8.39
C ALA A 244 6.36 -22.16 7.46
N PRO A 245 7.42 -21.58 6.86
CA PRO A 245 7.25 -20.53 5.86
C PRO A 245 6.48 -21.07 4.64
N PRO A 246 5.49 -20.33 4.12
CA PRO A 246 4.87 -20.65 2.83
C PRO A 246 5.90 -20.50 1.69
N ALA A 247 5.68 -21.19 0.58
CA ALA A 247 6.63 -21.20 -0.55
C ALA A 247 6.91 -19.79 -1.10
N CYS A 248 5.91 -18.91 -1.11
CA CYS A 248 6.04 -17.52 -1.56
C CYS A 248 6.88 -16.62 -0.64
N ALA A 249 7.25 -17.09 0.56
CA ALA A 249 8.08 -16.35 1.50
C ALA A 249 9.59 -16.55 1.23
N ALA A 250 9.94 -17.40 0.26
CA ALA A 250 11.32 -17.60 -0.15
C ALA A 250 11.92 -16.31 -0.72
N ALA A 251 13.17 -16.02 -0.40
CA ALA A 251 13.87 -14.84 -0.92
C ALA A 251 14.10 -14.87 -2.44
N THR A 252 13.89 -16.03 -3.06
CA THR A 252 13.93 -16.27 -4.50
C THR A 252 12.77 -17.22 -4.83
N GLY A 253 11.60 -16.67 -5.13
CA GLY A 253 10.39 -17.42 -5.47
C GLY A 253 9.86 -17.07 -6.86
N ASP A 254 8.70 -17.62 -7.19
CA ASP A 254 8.00 -17.40 -8.47
C ASP A 254 7.07 -16.19 -8.45
N SER A 255 6.93 -15.52 -7.30
CA SER A 255 6.12 -14.31 -7.16
C SER A 255 6.67 -13.17 -8.01
N TRP A 256 5.79 -12.31 -8.54
CA TRP A 256 6.21 -11.22 -9.42
C TRP A 256 7.12 -10.20 -8.73
N TRP A 257 6.92 -9.97 -7.42
CA TRP A 257 7.75 -9.06 -6.62
C TRP A 257 9.16 -9.59 -6.37
N ASP A 258 9.39 -10.87 -6.63
CA ASP A 258 10.70 -11.52 -6.56
C ASP A 258 11.38 -11.65 -7.93
N GLN A 259 10.82 -11.05 -8.97
CA GLN A 259 11.43 -11.02 -10.32
C GLN A 259 12.27 -9.75 -10.55
N PRO A 260 13.26 -9.78 -11.46
CA PRO A 260 14.14 -8.64 -11.74
C PRO A 260 13.47 -7.27 -11.93
N PRO A 261 12.30 -7.15 -12.59
CA PRO A 261 11.61 -5.86 -12.73
C PRO A 261 11.20 -5.21 -11.40
N ALA A 262 11.02 -6.01 -10.34
CA ALA A 262 10.61 -5.53 -9.02
C ALA A 262 11.79 -5.33 -8.04
N TRP A 263 13.04 -5.57 -8.47
CA TRP A 263 14.23 -5.49 -7.59
C TRP A 263 14.85 -4.09 -7.48
N ALA A 264 14.44 -3.17 -8.34
CA ALA A 264 14.77 -1.76 -8.28
C ALA A 264 13.64 -0.96 -8.93
N LEU A 265 13.60 0.35 -8.68
CA LEU A 265 12.72 1.25 -9.43
C LEU A 265 13.01 1.14 -10.94
N ASP A 266 12.01 1.34 -11.80
CA ASP A 266 12.26 1.56 -13.24
C ASP A 266 12.76 2.99 -13.52
N ASP A 267 13.09 3.30 -14.79
CA ASP A 267 13.60 4.62 -15.15
C ASP A 267 12.58 5.76 -14.93
N GLY A 268 11.28 5.49 -15.10
CA GLY A 268 10.22 6.46 -14.83
C GLY A 268 10.10 6.73 -13.34
N GLN A 269 9.97 5.65 -12.55
CA GLN A 269 9.91 5.72 -11.09
C GLN A 269 11.16 6.40 -10.50
N ARG A 270 12.36 6.15 -11.04
CA ARG A 270 13.58 6.85 -10.63
C ARG A 270 13.51 8.36 -10.89
N ARG A 271 12.99 8.79 -12.04
CA ARG A 271 12.84 10.22 -12.37
C ARG A 271 11.86 10.89 -11.42
N ASP A 272 10.72 10.26 -11.19
CA ASP A 272 9.68 10.81 -10.30
C ASP A 272 10.18 10.85 -8.85
N SER A 273 10.81 9.78 -8.38
CA SER A 273 11.43 9.72 -7.05
C SER A 273 12.52 10.79 -6.89
N GLY A 274 13.34 11.01 -7.93
CA GLY A 274 14.31 12.10 -7.95
C GLY A 274 13.67 13.49 -7.89
N TRP A 275 12.50 13.69 -8.50
CA TRP A 275 11.75 14.94 -8.37
C TRP A 275 11.19 15.12 -6.95
N VAL A 276 10.63 14.07 -6.33
CA VAL A 276 10.19 14.10 -4.93
C VAL A 276 11.35 14.45 -4.01
N ALA A 277 12.51 13.79 -4.20
CA ALA A 277 13.71 14.02 -3.39
C ALA A 277 14.18 15.48 -3.43
N ARG A 278 14.11 16.13 -4.60
CA ARG A 278 14.55 17.54 -4.76
C ARG A 278 13.54 18.57 -4.29
N ASN A 279 12.25 18.27 -4.35
CA ASN A 279 11.20 19.28 -4.20
C ASN A 279 10.36 19.12 -2.93
N LEU A 280 10.29 17.91 -2.37
CA LEU A 280 9.28 17.58 -1.35
C LEU A 280 9.85 16.96 -0.08
N VAL A 281 11.07 16.43 -0.10
CA VAL A 281 11.73 15.94 1.14
C VAL A 281 12.08 17.14 2.02
N ILE A 282 11.52 17.16 3.24
CA ILE A 282 11.76 18.22 4.24
C ILE A 282 12.63 17.75 5.41
N TYR A 283 12.72 16.44 5.63
CA TYR A 283 13.66 15.84 6.58
C TYR A 283 14.07 14.46 6.09
N ASP A 284 15.35 14.14 6.26
CA ASP A 284 15.92 12.86 5.90
C ASP A 284 17.01 12.47 6.91
N TYR A 285 16.78 11.37 7.62
CA TYR A 285 17.69 10.88 8.65
C TYR A 285 19.13 10.65 8.16
N CYS A 286 19.34 10.32 6.88
CA CYS A 286 20.69 10.11 6.35
C CYS A 286 21.50 11.42 6.24
N GLY A 287 20.81 12.56 6.18
CA GLY A 287 21.39 13.91 6.19
C GLY A 287 21.56 14.50 7.60
N ASP A 288 20.88 13.94 8.61
CA ASP A 288 20.92 14.45 9.99
C ASP A 288 22.19 13.99 10.72
N ARG A 289 23.26 14.80 10.60
CA ARG A 289 24.53 14.59 11.29
C ARG A 289 24.48 14.85 12.79
N LYS A 290 23.46 15.55 13.29
CA LYS A 290 23.29 15.79 14.73
C LYS A 290 22.78 14.53 15.40
N ARG A 291 21.79 13.86 14.80
CA ARG A 291 21.25 12.59 15.29
C ARG A 291 22.15 11.42 14.94
N PHE A 292 22.76 11.43 13.76
CA PHE A 292 23.66 10.38 13.28
C PHE A 292 25.05 10.95 12.92
N PRO A 293 25.91 11.18 13.93
CA PRO A 293 27.30 11.57 13.69
C PRO A 293 28.04 10.56 12.80
N THR A 294 27.77 9.28 13.02
CA THR A 294 28.12 8.19 12.09
C THR A 294 26.92 7.86 11.23
N VAL A 295 27.08 8.02 9.91
CA VAL A 295 26.00 7.77 8.94
C VAL A 295 25.60 6.29 8.99
N PRO A 296 24.29 5.96 9.09
CA PRO A 296 23.83 4.59 8.99
C PRO A 296 24.27 3.92 7.68
N GLU A 297 24.64 2.64 7.74
CA GLU A 297 25.30 1.94 6.62
C GLU A 297 24.40 1.85 5.37
N GLU A 298 23.09 1.73 5.57
CA GLU A 298 22.11 1.62 4.51
C GLU A 298 22.00 2.91 3.67
N CYS A 299 22.40 4.07 4.23
CA CYS A 299 22.38 5.33 3.51
C CYS A 299 23.31 5.30 2.28
N ALA A 300 24.38 4.50 2.33
CA ALA A 300 25.31 4.32 1.22
C ALA A 300 24.76 3.46 0.08
N LEU A 301 23.63 2.76 0.30
CA LEU A 301 22.95 1.96 -0.72
C LEU A 301 22.01 2.79 -1.58
N ARG A 302 21.71 4.02 -1.17
CA ARG A 302 20.82 4.91 -1.93
C ARG A 302 21.44 5.23 -3.28
N THR A 303 20.64 5.11 -4.32
CA THR A 303 21.01 5.50 -5.67
C THR A 303 21.14 7.02 -5.68
N THR A 304 22.35 7.57 -5.79
CA THR A 304 22.51 9.03 -5.93
C THR A 304 21.91 9.44 -7.25
N THR A 305 20.75 10.08 -7.21
CA THR A 305 20.17 10.78 -8.34
C THR A 305 21.05 11.98 -8.65
N SER A 306 21.97 11.80 -9.61
CA SER A 306 22.67 12.90 -10.27
C SER A 306 21.70 13.82 -10.99
#